data_AF-T1H796-F1
#
_entry.id   AF-T1H796-F1
#
_cell.length_a   1.000
_cell.length_b   1.000
_cell.length_c   1.000
_cell.angle_alpha   90.00
_cell.angle_beta   90.00
_cell.angle_gamma   90.00
#
_symmetry.space_group_name_H-M   'P 1'
#
loop_
_entity.id
_entity.type
_entity.pdbx_description
1 polymer ?
#
loop_
_entity_poly.entity_id
_entity_poly.type
_entity_poly.pdbx_seq_one_letter_code
_entity_poly.pdbx_strand_id
1 'polypeptide(L)'
;WDPLQNEQIVPETKETQKKLFDDPMYKLEHQSKDVQAADDAKPAIEKLYLRNSDVWKDNYEANSLLRAQFRKTKKDLKAKEDLDKKLLMKSSLSIELLPENDQDRQMASLMTLQSRSAKEREEEKRLDLLIKPALPSSTMTSFGGLKRQKLLSSKLSVEELGIKKKTL
;
A
#
# COMPACT_ATOMS: atom_id res chain seq x y z
N TRP A 1 35.08 6.60 14.63
CA TRP A 1 33.99 5.78 15.22
C TRP A 1 34.17 5.87 16.73
N ASP A 2 33.22 6.49 17.44
CA ASP A 2 33.30 6.72 18.89
C ASP A 2 32.25 5.84 19.60
N PRO A 3 32.66 4.84 20.40
CA PRO A 3 31.74 3.91 21.06
C PRO A 3 30.75 4.59 22.01
N LEU A 4 31.14 5.71 22.65
CA LEU A 4 30.29 6.40 23.63
C LEU A 4 29.07 7.06 22.99
N GLN A 5 29.16 7.47 21.72
CA GLN A 5 28.06 8.09 20.98
C GLN A 5 26.93 7.10 20.65
N ASN A 6 27.20 5.79 20.71
CA ASN A 6 26.22 4.73 20.47
C ASN A 6 25.69 4.10 21.76
N GLU A 7 25.90 4.74 22.92
CA GLU A 7 25.51 4.22 24.23
C GLU A 7 26.12 2.84 24.54
N GLN A 8 27.26 2.52 23.92
CA GLN A 8 27.94 1.25 24.14
C GLN A 8 28.72 1.28 25.45
N ILE A 9 28.55 0.25 26.28
CA ILE A 9 29.30 0.08 27.53
C ILE A 9 30.73 -0.33 27.19
N VAL A 10 31.66 0.62 27.28
CA VAL A 10 33.09 0.36 27.10
C VAL A 10 33.68 -0.06 28.44
N PRO A 11 34.37 -1.21 28.53
CA PRO A 11 35.06 -1.60 29.75
C PRO A 11 36.06 -0.52 30.14
N GLU A 12 35.98 -0.05 31.38
CA GLU A 12 36.94 0.93 31.84
C GLU A 12 38.36 0.37 31.93
N THR A 13 39.34 1.26 31.89
CA THR A 13 40.76 0.90 32.05
C THR A 13 41.04 0.29 33.43
N LYS A 14 42.05 -0.58 33.52
CA LYS A 14 42.43 -1.21 34.80
C LYS A 14 42.79 -0.21 35.90
N GLU A 15 43.31 0.95 35.52
CA GLU A 15 43.67 2.02 36.45
C GLU A 15 42.44 2.74 37.04
N THR A 16 41.40 2.98 36.23
CA THR A 16 40.16 3.58 36.75
C THR A 16 39.39 2.59 37.63
N GLN A 17 39.40 1.29 37.30
CA GLN A 17 38.82 0.25 38.16
C GLN A 17 39.47 0.20 39.55
N LYS A 18 40.81 0.27 39.61
CA LYS A 18 41.53 0.34 40.90
C LYS A 18 41.14 1.57 41.69
N LYS A 19 41.12 2.76 41.06
CA LYS A 19 40.72 4.01 41.71
C LYS A 19 39.27 3.96 42.21
N LEU A 20 38.38 3.33 41.46
CA LEU A 20 36.98 3.15 41.86
C LEU A 20 36.83 2.24 43.10
N PHE A 21 37.77 1.32 43.31
CA PHE A 21 37.78 0.42 44.46
C PHE A 21 38.48 1.03 45.68
N ASP A 22 39.65 1.64 45.47
CA ASP A 22 40.54 2.13 46.53
C ASP A 22 40.22 3.55 47.01
N ASP A 23 39.65 4.42 46.15
CA ASP A 23 39.36 5.82 46.46
C ASP A 23 37.84 6.08 46.56
N PRO A 24 37.32 6.32 47.78
CA PRO A 24 35.90 6.59 47.99
C PRO A 24 35.43 7.92 47.40
N MET A 25 36.30 8.94 47.32
CA MET A 25 35.94 10.24 46.74
C MET A 25 35.86 10.15 45.22
N TYR A 26 36.82 9.45 44.59
CA TYR A 26 36.78 9.17 43.15
C TYR A 26 35.51 8.39 42.77
N LYS A 27 35.16 7.37 43.55
CA LYS A 27 33.92 6.61 43.36
C LYS A 27 32.66 7.48 43.47
N LEU A 28 32.59 8.37 44.45
CA LEU A 28 31.44 9.25 44.64
C LEU A 28 31.22 10.18 43.43
N GLU A 29 32.30 10.77 42.91
CA GLU A 29 32.23 11.63 41.72
C GLU A 29 31.75 10.85 40.48
N HIS A 30 32.24 9.63 40.27
CA HIS A 30 31.87 8.81 39.12
C HIS A 30 30.43 8.27 39.23
N GLN A 31 29.98 7.92 40.44
CA GLN A 31 28.60 7.49 40.67
C GLN A 31 27.59 8.62 40.58
N SER A 32 28.00 9.87 40.81
CA SER A 32 27.08 11.02 40.78
C SER A 32 26.40 11.23 39.42
N LYS A 33 27.12 10.93 38.33
CA LYS A 33 26.59 11.01 36.96
C LYS A 33 25.49 9.98 36.70
N ASP A 34 25.69 8.75 37.18
CA ASP A 34 24.70 7.67 37.05
C ASP A 34 23.44 7.97 37.87
N VAL A 35 23.60 8.54 39.06
CA VAL A 35 22.47 8.96 39.91
C VAL A 35 21.67 10.07 39.24
N GLN A 36 22.33 11.08 38.66
CA GLN A 36 21.67 12.14 37.92
C GLN A 36 20.91 11.61 36.70
N ALA A 37 21.54 10.73 35.91
CA ALA A 37 20.88 10.09 34.77
C ALA A 37 19.66 9.27 35.20
N ALA A 38 19.73 8.58 36.34
CA ALA A 38 18.59 7.87 36.91
C ALA A 38 17.48 8.83 37.33
N ASP A 39 17.81 9.96 37.98
CA ASP A 39 16.85 10.98 38.40
C ASP A 39 16.16 11.65 37.20
N ASP A 40 16.90 11.93 36.13
CA ASP A 40 16.37 12.48 34.89
C ASP A 40 15.43 11.48 34.17
N ALA A 41 15.72 10.17 34.26
CA ALA A 41 14.91 9.12 33.65
C ALA A 41 13.66 8.75 34.46
N LYS A 42 13.67 8.91 35.79
CA LYS A 42 12.53 8.62 36.68
C LYS A 42 11.18 9.17 36.20
N PRO A 43 11.03 10.48 35.86
CA PRO A 43 9.74 11.01 35.44
C PRO A 43 9.25 10.42 34.11
N ALA A 44 10.16 10.04 33.20
CA ALA A 44 9.78 9.39 31.95
C ALA A 44 9.25 7.97 32.21
N ILE A 45 9.93 7.21 33.07
CA ILE A 45 9.52 5.86 33.47
C ILE A 45 8.18 5.90 34.20
N GLU A 46 7.99 6.85 35.12
CA GLU A 46 6.74 7.02 35.86
C GLU A 46 5.56 7.30 34.93
N LYS A 47 5.73 8.20 33.95
CA LYS A 47 4.68 8.46 32.93
C LYS A 47 4.31 7.20 32.15
N LEU A 48 5.30 6.39 31.76
CA LEU A 48 5.07 5.12 31.06
C LEU A 48 4.33 4.11 31.96
N TYR A 49 4.72 4.02 33.23
CA TYR A 49 4.07 3.16 34.21
C TYR A 49 2.61 3.56 34.43
N LEU A 50 2.35 4.85 34.66
CA LEU A 50 0.99 5.37 34.88
C LEU A 50 0.09 5.19 33.65
N ARG A 51 0.63 5.32 32.44
CA ARG A 51 -0.13 5.06 31.20
C ARG A 51 -0.54 3.59 31.08
N ASN A 52 0.32 2.67 31.49
CA ASN A 52 0.14 1.25 31.25
C ASN A 52 -0.43 0.49 32.45
N SER A 53 -0.47 1.10 33.63
CA SER A 53 -0.94 0.48 34.88
C SER A 53 -2.34 -0.11 34.74
N ASP A 54 -3.25 0.60 34.09
CA ASP A 54 -4.63 0.16 33.86
C ASP A 54 -4.70 -1.06 32.92
N VAL A 55 -3.84 -1.10 31.90
CA VAL A 55 -3.76 -2.23 30.95
C VAL A 55 -3.19 -3.47 31.63
N TRP A 56 -2.23 -3.31 32.53
CA TRP A 56 -1.60 -4.43 33.25
C TRP A 56 -2.40 -4.93 34.45
N LYS A 57 -3.42 -4.18 34.87
CA LYS A 57 -4.29 -4.56 35.98
C LYS A 57 -5.06 -5.84 35.71
N ASP A 58 -5.52 -6.03 34.46
CA ASP A 58 -6.17 -7.26 34.01
C ASP A 58 -5.44 -7.87 32.80
N ASN A 59 -4.63 -8.89 33.09
CA ASN A 59 -3.90 -9.65 32.08
C ASN A 59 -4.82 -10.37 31.09
N TYR A 60 -6.01 -10.80 31.49
CA TYR A 60 -6.93 -11.50 30.60
C TYR A 60 -7.53 -10.53 29.57
N GLU A 61 -8.05 -9.39 30.03
CA GLU A 61 -8.63 -8.36 29.16
C GLU A 61 -7.60 -7.84 28.16
N ALA A 62 -6.40 -7.48 28.62
CA ALA A 62 -5.30 -7.02 27.76
C ALA A 62 -4.96 -8.03 26.67
N ASN A 63 -4.83 -9.31 27.03
CA ASN A 63 -4.54 -10.37 26.06
C ASN A 63 -5.73 -10.67 25.12
N SER A 64 -6.96 -10.53 25.60
CA SER A 64 -8.17 -10.69 24.78
C SER A 64 -8.24 -9.62 23.69
N LEU A 65 -8.02 -8.35 24.09
CA LEU A 65 -7.96 -7.20 23.19
C LEU A 65 -6.84 -7.36 22.16
N LEU A 66 -5.64 -7.74 22.59
CA LEU A 66 -4.50 -7.97 21.71
C LEU A 66 -4.79 -9.06 20.66
N ARG A 67 -5.36 -10.19 21.08
CA ARG A 67 -5.77 -11.25 20.14
C ARG A 67 -6.85 -10.79 19.18
N ALA A 68 -7.80 -9.98 19.63
CA ALA A 68 -8.83 -9.40 18.76
C ALA A 68 -8.22 -8.48 17.70
N GLN A 69 -7.28 -7.62 18.08
CA GLN A 69 -6.53 -6.76 17.15
C GLN A 69 -5.75 -7.59 16.13
N PHE A 70 -5.00 -8.61 16.57
CA PHE A 70 -4.27 -9.48 15.64
C PHE A 70 -5.18 -10.26 14.68
N ARG A 71 -6.35 -10.70 15.13
CA ARG A 71 -7.34 -11.34 14.25
C ARG A 71 -7.85 -10.36 13.20
N LYS A 72 -8.12 -9.11 13.58
CA LYS A 72 -8.55 -8.04 12.66
C LYS A 72 -7.47 -7.72 11.64
N THR A 73 -6.24 -7.44 12.08
CA THR A 73 -5.13 -7.12 11.17
C THR A 73 -4.82 -8.28 10.23
N LYS A 74 -4.85 -9.53 10.69
CA LYS A 74 -4.71 -10.72 9.84
C LYS A 74 -5.78 -10.79 8.76
N LYS A 75 -7.04 -10.49 9.10
CA LYS A 75 -8.14 -10.46 8.14
C LYS A 75 -7.93 -9.37 7.09
N ASP A 76 -7.53 -8.17 7.53
CA ASP A 76 -7.31 -7.02 6.65
C ASP A 76 -6.13 -7.27 5.70
N LEU A 77 -5.03 -7.85 6.20
CA LEU A 77 -3.87 -8.24 5.38
C LEU A 77 -4.25 -9.30 4.34
N LYS A 78 -4.98 -10.35 4.75
CA LYS A 78 -5.44 -11.39 3.81
C LYS A 78 -6.35 -10.81 2.73
N ALA A 79 -7.25 -9.90 3.10
CA ALA A 79 -8.13 -9.24 2.14
C ALA A 79 -7.33 -8.42 1.10
N LYS A 80 -6.27 -7.71 1.53
CA LYS A 80 -5.36 -7.00 0.63
C LYS A 80 -4.60 -7.97 -0.29
N GLU A 81 -4.00 -9.01 0.28
CA GLU A 81 -3.30 -10.05 -0.50
C GLU A 81 -4.21 -10.69 -1.57
N ASP A 82 -5.47 -10.95 -1.24
CA ASP A 82 -6.44 -11.53 -2.19
C ASP A 82 -6.80 -10.55 -3.32
N LEU A 83 -6.81 -9.24 -3.07
CA LEU A 83 -6.96 -8.22 -4.09
C LEU A 83 -5.71 -8.12 -4.98
N ASP A 84 -4.54 -8.11 -4.37
CA ASP A 84 -3.25 -8.03 -5.05
C ASP A 84 -3.02 -9.23 -5.97
N LYS A 85 -3.32 -10.45 -5.49
CA LYS A 85 -3.27 -11.68 -6.31
C LYS A 85 -4.19 -11.58 -7.52
N LYS A 86 -5.40 -11.05 -7.35
CA LYS A 86 -6.34 -10.85 -8.47
C LYS A 86 -5.81 -9.82 -9.48
N LEU A 87 -5.15 -8.77 -9.02
CA LEU A 87 -4.53 -7.77 -9.88
C LEU A 87 -3.37 -8.38 -10.68
N LEU A 88 -2.45 -9.08 -10.01
CA LEU A 88 -1.33 -9.77 -10.66
C LEU A 88 -1.78 -10.81 -11.70
N MET A 89 -2.82 -11.59 -11.37
CA MET A 89 -3.42 -12.55 -12.30
C MET A 89 -4.04 -11.85 -13.53
N LYS A 90 -4.67 -10.69 -13.35
CA LYS A 90 -5.22 -9.89 -14.46
C LYS A 90 -4.14 -9.27 -15.33
N SER A 91 -3.02 -8.87 -14.75
CA SER A 91 -1.88 -8.28 -15.46
C SER A 91 -0.85 -9.30 -15.94
N SER A 92 -1.05 -10.59 -15.66
CA SER A 92 -0.10 -11.69 -15.94
C SER A 92 1.32 -11.39 -15.44
N LEU A 93 1.44 -10.83 -14.24
CA LEU A 93 2.70 -10.34 -13.68
C LEU A 93 3.14 -11.19 -12.48
N SER A 94 4.43 -11.47 -12.35
CA SER A 94 5.03 -12.25 -11.27
C SER A 94 6.00 -11.39 -10.45
N ILE A 95 5.51 -10.29 -9.89
CA ILE A 95 6.28 -9.42 -9.00
C ILE A 95 5.52 -9.20 -7.70
N GLU A 96 6.25 -8.90 -6.63
CA GLU A 96 5.66 -8.48 -5.35
C GLU A 96 5.15 -7.05 -5.46
N LEU A 97 3.89 -6.81 -5.11
CA LEU A 97 3.31 -5.48 -5.12
C LEU A 97 3.69 -4.72 -3.85
N LEU A 98 4.09 -3.47 -4.03
CA LEU A 98 4.31 -2.53 -2.92
C LEU A 98 2.99 -1.89 -2.48
N PRO A 99 2.90 -1.41 -1.24
CA PRO A 99 1.75 -0.62 -0.80
C PRO A 99 1.62 0.66 -1.63
N GLU A 100 0.37 1.09 -1.84
CA GLU A 100 0.08 2.32 -2.56
C GLU A 100 0.72 3.53 -1.87
N ASN A 101 1.41 4.35 -2.66
CA ASN A 101 1.97 5.63 -2.22
C ASN A 101 1.05 6.79 -2.68
N ASP A 102 0.90 7.80 -1.85
CA ASP A 102 0.00 8.94 -2.12
C ASP A 102 0.43 9.74 -3.35
N GLN A 103 1.75 9.88 -3.57
CA GLN A 103 2.28 10.57 -4.74
C GLN A 103 1.92 9.84 -6.04
N ASP A 104 2.10 8.52 -6.04
CA ASP A 104 1.77 7.67 -7.19
C ASP A 104 0.28 7.70 -7.49
N ARG A 105 -0.56 7.74 -6.45
CA ARG A 105 -2.01 7.90 -6.57
C ARG A 105 -2.41 9.21 -7.25
N GLN A 106 -1.80 10.32 -6.85
CA GLN A 106 -2.07 11.63 -7.44
C GLN A 106 -1.63 11.68 -8.90
N MET A 107 -0.41 11.18 -9.20
CA MET A 107 0.10 11.11 -10.56
C MET A 107 -0.80 10.23 -11.45
N ALA A 108 -1.20 9.05 -10.99
CA ALA A 108 -2.13 8.19 -11.71
C ALA A 108 -3.45 8.89 -11.99
N SER A 109 -4.02 9.61 -11.01
CA SER A 109 -5.23 10.41 -11.19
C SER A 109 -5.07 11.46 -12.29
N LEU A 110 -3.94 12.17 -12.33
CA LEU A 110 -3.66 13.15 -13.39
C LEU A 110 -3.50 12.48 -14.77
N MET A 111 -2.81 11.33 -14.84
CA MET A 111 -2.68 10.57 -16.08
C MET A 111 -4.03 10.05 -16.60
N THR A 112 -4.95 9.66 -15.71
CA THR A 112 -6.31 9.26 -16.11
C THR A 112 -7.12 10.41 -16.68
N LEU A 113 -6.86 11.65 -16.25
CA LEU A 113 -7.52 12.83 -16.82
C LEU A 113 -6.98 13.18 -18.21
N GLN A 114 -5.68 13.00 -18.42
CA GLN A 114 -5.04 13.31 -19.71
C GLN A 114 -5.24 12.19 -20.75
N SER A 115 -5.43 10.94 -20.32
CA SER A 115 -5.60 9.80 -21.23
C SER A 115 -7.08 9.53 -21.51
N ARG A 116 -7.42 9.33 -22.78
CA ARG A 116 -8.77 8.89 -23.19
C ARG A 116 -9.10 7.56 -22.51
N SER A 117 -10.33 7.43 -22.04
CA SER A 117 -10.77 6.19 -21.40
C SER A 117 -10.68 5.00 -22.36
N ALA A 118 -10.62 3.79 -21.84
CA ALA A 118 -10.60 2.59 -22.69
C ALA A 118 -11.85 2.54 -23.60
N LYS A 119 -13.01 2.94 -23.09
CA LYS A 119 -14.27 3.01 -23.84
C LYS A 119 -14.22 4.05 -24.95
N GLU A 120 -13.74 5.26 -24.65
CA GLU A 120 -13.57 6.29 -25.68
C GLU A 120 -12.61 5.85 -26.78
N ARG A 121 -11.48 5.21 -26.41
CA ARG A 121 -10.56 4.62 -27.40
C ARG A 121 -11.19 3.51 -28.21
N GLU A 122 -12.05 2.68 -27.62
CA GLU A 122 -12.80 1.65 -28.35
C GLU A 122 -13.84 2.25 -29.30
N GLU A 123 -14.56 3.28 -28.87
CA GLU A 123 -15.53 4.01 -29.69
C GLU A 123 -14.84 4.70 -30.87
N GLU A 124 -13.71 5.35 -30.65
CA GLU A 124 -12.89 5.95 -31.71
C GLU A 124 -12.37 4.90 -32.69
N LYS A 125 -11.81 3.79 -32.20
CA LYS A 125 -11.40 2.67 -33.06
C LYS A 125 -12.58 2.11 -33.84
N ARG A 126 -13.76 2.01 -33.22
CA ARG A 126 -14.98 1.54 -33.88
C ARG A 126 -15.38 2.51 -34.99
N LEU A 127 -15.34 3.82 -34.74
CA LEU A 127 -15.60 4.84 -35.75
C LEU A 127 -14.57 4.80 -36.89
N ASP A 128 -13.28 4.70 -36.56
CA ASP A 128 -12.20 4.55 -37.54
C ASP A 128 -12.41 3.33 -38.44
N LEU A 129 -12.78 2.19 -37.86
CA LEU A 129 -13.08 0.97 -38.60
C LEU A 129 -14.31 1.14 -39.51
N LEU A 130 -15.31 1.91 -39.09
CA LEU A 130 -16.51 2.19 -39.90
C LEU A 130 -16.23 3.13 -41.07
N ILE A 131 -15.27 4.04 -40.90
CA ILE A 131 -14.85 5.02 -41.91
C ILE A 131 -13.84 4.39 -42.87
N LYS A 132 -12.99 3.47 -42.40
CA LYS A 132 -12.00 2.76 -43.23
C LYS A 132 -12.67 1.97 -44.36
N PRO A 133 -12.09 1.99 -45.58
CA PRO A 133 -12.63 1.28 -46.71
C PRO A 133 -12.24 -0.21 -46.61
N ALA A 134 -13.08 -1.10 -47.13
CA ALA A 134 -12.82 -2.54 -47.10
C ALA A 134 -11.67 -2.98 -48.03
N LEU A 135 -11.32 -2.17 -49.03
CA LEU A 135 -10.26 -2.45 -49.99
C LEU A 135 -9.23 -1.30 -50.01
N PRO A 136 -7.92 -1.61 -50.14
CA PRO A 136 -6.86 -0.60 -50.02
C PRO A 136 -6.86 0.44 -51.14
N SER A 137 -7.50 0.16 -52.28
CA SER A 137 -7.56 1.04 -53.46
C SER A 137 -8.82 1.93 -53.52
N SER A 138 -9.72 1.86 -52.53
CA SER A 138 -11.01 2.54 -52.60
C SER A 138 -10.96 3.92 -51.95
N THR A 139 -11.27 4.96 -52.73
CA THR A 139 -11.26 6.36 -52.28
C THR A 139 -12.32 6.63 -51.21
N MET A 140 -11.94 7.34 -50.15
CA MET A 140 -12.79 7.74 -49.02
C MET A 140 -14.06 8.44 -49.50
N THR A 141 -15.23 7.83 -49.32
CA THR A 141 -16.52 8.52 -49.48
C THR A 141 -17.04 8.89 -48.09
N SER A 142 -16.99 10.20 -47.78
CA SER A 142 -17.40 10.78 -46.49
C SER A 142 -18.85 10.49 -46.11
N PHE A 143 -19.70 10.12 -47.08
CA PHE A 143 -21.13 9.87 -46.88
C PHE A 143 -21.48 8.43 -46.44
N GLY A 144 -20.57 7.46 -46.61
CA GLY A 144 -20.83 6.05 -46.30
C GLY A 144 -20.83 5.71 -44.80
N GLY A 145 -20.04 6.44 -44.00
CA GLY A 145 -19.88 6.17 -42.56
C GLY A 145 -21.16 6.39 -41.76
N LEU A 146 -21.89 7.48 -42.03
CA LEU A 146 -23.13 7.82 -41.30
C LEU A 146 -24.28 6.84 -41.61
N LYS A 147 -24.37 6.36 -42.86
CA LYS A 147 -25.32 5.29 -43.21
C LYS A 147 -24.97 3.98 -42.51
N ARG A 148 -23.69 3.59 -42.46
CA ARG A 148 -23.24 2.37 -41.77
C ARG A 148 -23.54 2.42 -40.27
N GLN A 149 -23.32 3.55 -39.61
CA GLN A 149 -23.62 3.72 -38.19
C GLN A 149 -25.12 3.53 -37.89
N LYS A 150 -26.00 4.10 -38.72
CA LYS A 150 -27.47 3.95 -38.58
C LYS A 150 -27.95 2.51 -38.82
N LEU A 151 -27.34 1.78 -39.76
CA LEU A 151 -27.65 0.37 -40.03
C LEU A 151 -27.17 -0.57 -38.92
N LEU A 152 -26.12 -0.20 -38.19
CA LEU A 152 -25.62 -0.98 -37.04
C LEU A 152 -26.38 -0.71 -35.75
N SER A 153 -27.00 0.47 -35.61
CA SER A 153 -27.82 0.82 -34.45
C SER A 153 -29.27 0.34 -34.56
N SER A 154 -29.75 0.01 -35.76
CA SER A 154 -31.05 -0.64 -35.93
C SER A 154 -31.02 -2.05 -35.35
N LYS A 155 -31.97 -2.35 -34.45
CA LYS A 155 -32.18 -3.69 -33.92
C LYS A 155 -32.76 -4.55 -35.04
N LEU A 156 -31.99 -5.51 -35.55
CA LEU A 156 -32.45 -6.44 -36.58
C LEU A 156 -33.22 -7.57 -35.91
N SER A 157 -34.49 -7.73 -36.28
CA SER A 157 -35.27 -8.90 -35.85
C SER A 157 -34.86 -10.13 -36.66
N VAL A 158 -34.97 -11.30 -36.04
CA VAL A 158 -34.62 -12.59 -36.69
C VAL A 158 -35.50 -12.85 -37.92
N GLU A 159 -36.73 -12.31 -37.91
CA GLU A 159 -37.69 -12.37 -39.02
C GLU A 159 -37.28 -11.47 -40.20
N GLU A 160 -36.81 -10.24 -39.93
CA GLU A 160 -36.28 -9.33 -40.96
C GLU A 160 -35.01 -9.86 -41.64
N LEU A 161 -34.23 -10.68 -40.92
CA LEU A 161 -33.06 -11.37 -41.45
C LEU A 161 -33.42 -12.61 -42.29
N GLY A 162 -34.71 -12.93 -42.45
CA GLY A 162 -35.18 -14.09 -43.18
C GLY A 162 -34.90 -15.43 -42.49
N ILE A 163 -34.49 -15.41 -41.22
CA ILE A 163 -34.13 -16.62 -40.47
C ILE A 163 -35.41 -17.17 -39.82
N LYS A 164 -36.05 -18.15 -40.47
CA LYS A 164 -37.19 -18.87 -39.89
C LYS A 164 -36.67 -20.01 -39.02
N LYS A 165 -36.98 -19.99 -37.71
CA LYS A 165 -36.72 -21.13 -36.83
C LYS A 165 -37.63 -22.28 -37.25
N LYS A 166 -37.05 -23.44 -37.53
CA LYS A 166 -37.78 -24.67 -37.87
C LYS A 166 -38.60 -25.09 -36.65
N THR A 167 -39.92 -24.99 -36.74
CA THR A 167 -40.84 -25.52 -35.74
C THR A 167 -40.80 -27.05 -35.78
N LEU A 168 -40.66 -27.67 -34.60
CA LEU A 168 -40.73 -29.14 -34.42
C LEU A 168 -42.14 -29.64 -34.67
#